data_AF-A0A9D6MZ81-F1
#
_entry.id   AF-A0A9D6MZ81-F1
#
_cell.length_a   1.000
_cell.length_b   1.000
_cell.length_c   1.000
_cell.angle_alpha   90.00
_cell.angle_beta   90.00
_cell.angle_gamma   90.00
#
_symmetry.space_group_name_H-M   'P 1'
#
loop_
_entity.id
_entity.type
_entity.pdbx_description
1 polymer ?
#
loop_
_entity_poly.entity_id
_entity_poly.type
_entity_poly.pdbx_seq_one_letter_code
_entity_poly.pdbx_strand_id
1 'polypeptide(L)'
;MVSTTKTVQPDEDHIKLGFLGSYEERAEALEQLWQMYSSRLTSYVEGEFPALPKDLVANAVLDAYRQLFSKVEAQDFDLDRPLVNWLFKTCWRRAADERRKYVRRPLNSAELLDCIGNDLEGTEVGSDWQELARQDKAKEAAEEFRRFLLTLPDVQHQVAQVEADFYPDKPNREEICEEIYRRTGKRPTVVQVKSARAQIWQKLRSFVERRKNRKNV
;
A
#
# COMPACT_ATOMS: atom_id res chain seq x y z
N MET A 1 -30.42 -1.19 44.11
CA MET A 1 -30.90 -1.81 42.85
C MET A 1 -30.34 -0.97 41.71
N VAL A 2 -29.24 -1.41 41.10
CA VAL A 2 -28.65 -0.74 39.95
C VAL A 2 -29.30 -1.37 38.72
N SER A 3 -30.26 -0.68 38.13
CA SER A 3 -30.88 -1.09 36.87
C SER A 3 -29.82 -1.07 35.78
N THR A 4 -29.37 -2.24 35.38
CA THR A 4 -28.54 -2.42 34.19
C THR A 4 -29.45 -2.24 32.98
N THR A 5 -29.55 -1.01 32.47
CA THR A 5 -30.14 -0.75 31.15
C THR A 5 -29.32 -1.52 30.13
N LYS A 6 -29.86 -2.64 29.64
CA LYS A 6 -29.36 -3.30 28.44
C LYS A 6 -29.47 -2.30 27.31
N THR A 7 -28.35 -1.72 26.90
CA THR A 7 -28.26 -0.93 25.67
C THR A 7 -28.60 -1.85 24.52
N VAL A 8 -29.84 -1.79 24.04
CA VAL A 8 -30.27 -2.46 22.82
C VAL A 8 -29.43 -1.82 21.72
N GLN A 9 -28.52 -2.59 21.11
CA GLN A 9 -27.78 -2.09 19.97
C GLN A 9 -28.79 -1.78 18.86
N PRO A 10 -28.82 -0.54 18.34
CA PRO A 10 -29.72 -0.19 17.28
C PRO A 10 -29.45 -1.08 16.07
N ASP A 11 -30.53 -1.64 15.55
CA ASP A 11 -30.58 -2.36 14.28
C ASP A 11 -30.21 -1.40 13.12
N GLU A 12 -29.60 -1.93 12.05
CA GLU A 12 -29.32 -1.19 10.83
C GLU A 12 -30.54 -0.41 10.31
N ASP A 13 -31.73 -0.98 10.44
CA ASP A 13 -32.99 -0.35 10.04
C ASP A 13 -33.35 0.85 10.95
N HIS A 14 -32.98 0.81 12.23
CA HIS A 14 -33.15 1.96 13.14
C HIS A 14 -32.26 3.14 12.73
N ILE A 15 -31.01 2.86 12.34
CA ILE A 15 -30.08 3.89 11.84
C ILE A 15 -30.61 4.49 10.53
N LYS A 16 -31.10 3.65 9.63
CA LYS A 16 -31.71 4.10 8.35
C LYS A 16 -32.93 4.99 8.57
N LEU A 17 -33.78 4.70 9.56
CA LEU A 17 -34.91 5.55 9.91
C LEU A 17 -34.45 6.94 10.39
N GLY A 18 -33.37 7.01 11.17
CA GLY A 18 -32.80 8.29 11.58
C GLY A 18 -32.30 9.15 10.41
N PHE A 19 -31.85 8.52 9.31
CA PHE A 19 -31.46 9.27 8.10
C PHE A 19 -32.63 9.96 7.37
N LEU A 20 -33.87 9.49 7.59
CA LEU A 20 -35.07 10.13 7.04
C LEU A 20 -35.54 11.34 7.86
N GLY A 21 -35.02 11.50 9.07
CA GLY A 21 -35.42 12.53 10.01
C GLY A 21 -34.87 13.93 9.69
N SER A 22 -35.02 14.79 10.69
CA SER A 22 -34.42 16.11 10.82
C SER A 22 -32.88 16.05 10.82
N TYR A 23 -32.24 17.22 10.77
CA TYR A 23 -30.78 17.31 10.84
C TYR A 23 -30.21 16.67 12.12
N GLU A 24 -30.87 16.87 13.26
CA GLU A 24 -30.46 16.31 14.54
C GLU A 24 -30.55 14.78 14.54
N GLU A 25 -31.66 14.23 14.04
CA GLU A 25 -31.85 12.76 13.91
C GLU A 25 -30.82 12.13 12.96
N ARG A 26 -30.45 12.82 11.88
CA ARG A 26 -29.38 12.37 10.96
C ARG A 26 -28.02 12.36 11.62
N ALA A 27 -27.72 13.39 12.42
CA ALA A 27 -26.45 13.48 13.15
C ALA A 27 -26.35 12.37 14.20
N GLU A 28 -27.42 12.12 14.95
CA GLU A 28 -27.49 11.02 15.92
C GLU A 28 -27.33 9.65 15.24
N ALA A 29 -28.00 9.42 14.11
CA ALA A 29 -27.87 8.18 13.35
C ALA A 29 -26.43 7.96 12.84
N LEU A 30 -25.76 9.03 12.39
CA LEU A 30 -24.37 8.97 11.94
C LEU A 30 -23.42 8.66 13.11
N GLU A 31 -23.65 9.26 14.28
CA GLU A 31 -22.85 9.02 15.47
C GLU A 31 -23.02 7.58 15.99
N GLN A 32 -24.25 7.05 16.00
CA GLN A 32 -24.50 5.64 16.33
C GLN A 32 -23.76 4.71 15.37
N LEU A 33 -23.82 4.98 14.06
CA LEU A 33 -23.12 4.21 13.06
C LEU A 33 -21.59 4.25 13.26
N TRP A 34 -21.05 5.44 13.58
CA TRP A 34 -19.63 5.63 13.88
C TRP A 34 -19.20 4.80 15.08
N GLN A 35 -19.92 4.85 16.20
CA GLN A 35 -19.61 4.09 17.41
C GLN A 35 -19.62 2.58 17.16
N MET A 36 -20.53 2.10 16.30
CA MET A 36 -20.67 0.68 16.01
C MET A 36 -19.63 0.13 15.02
N TYR A 37 -19.27 0.91 14.00
CA TYR A 37 -18.53 0.38 12.85
C TYR A 37 -17.17 1.01 12.60
N SER A 38 -16.82 2.16 13.19
CA SER A 38 -15.51 2.82 12.96
C SER A 38 -14.32 1.89 13.21
N SER A 39 -14.26 1.27 14.39
CA SER A 39 -13.18 0.32 14.74
C SER A 39 -13.16 -0.89 13.80
N ARG A 40 -14.34 -1.43 13.43
CA ARG A 40 -14.44 -2.59 12.52
C ARG A 40 -13.98 -2.26 11.11
N LEU A 41 -14.32 -1.07 10.61
CA LEU A 41 -13.89 -0.57 9.30
C LEU A 41 -12.38 -0.35 9.29
N THR A 42 -11.81 0.26 10.33
CA THR A 42 -10.37 0.44 10.46
C THR A 42 -9.64 -0.91 10.40
N SER A 43 -10.03 -1.88 11.23
CA SER A 43 -9.40 -3.20 11.24
C SER A 43 -9.57 -3.94 9.90
N TYR A 44 -10.72 -3.79 9.24
CA TYR A 44 -10.94 -4.35 7.90
C TYR A 44 -9.99 -3.74 6.86
N VAL A 45 -9.82 -2.42 6.85
CA VAL A 45 -8.91 -1.74 5.91
C VAL A 45 -7.45 -2.08 6.21
N GLU A 46 -7.05 -2.12 7.49
CA GLU A 46 -5.68 -2.51 7.87
C GLU A 46 -5.35 -3.94 7.41
N GLY A 47 -6.33 -4.86 7.47
CA GLY A 47 -6.16 -6.23 6.98
C GLY A 47 -6.02 -6.32 5.45
N GLU A 48 -6.82 -5.56 4.71
CA GLU A 48 -6.80 -5.54 3.23
C GLU A 48 -5.62 -4.74 2.65
N PHE A 49 -5.14 -3.72 3.38
CA PHE A 49 -4.11 -2.78 2.95
C PHE A 49 -3.01 -2.63 4.02
N PRO A 50 -2.24 -3.68 4.34
CA PRO A 50 -1.29 -3.67 5.46
C PRO A 50 -0.12 -2.68 5.29
N ALA A 51 0.18 -2.27 4.06
CA ALA A 51 1.22 -1.30 3.75
C ALA A 51 0.72 0.16 3.79
N LEU A 52 -0.57 0.40 3.98
CA LEU A 52 -1.13 1.74 4.01
C LEU A 52 -0.91 2.38 5.41
N PRO A 53 -0.30 3.58 5.50
CA PRO A 53 -0.14 4.28 6.76
C PRO A 53 -1.47 4.50 7.51
N LYS A 54 -1.40 4.45 8.84
CA LYS A 54 -2.60 4.51 9.71
C LYS A 54 -3.41 5.80 9.56
N ASP A 55 -2.74 6.92 9.28
CA ASP A 55 -3.37 8.20 8.97
C ASP A 55 -4.18 8.14 7.67
N LEU A 56 -3.67 7.45 6.64
CA LEU A 56 -4.40 7.24 5.38
C LEU A 56 -5.55 6.24 5.53
N VAL A 57 -5.40 5.22 6.39
CA VAL A 57 -6.51 4.35 6.79
C VAL A 57 -7.62 5.17 7.45
N ALA A 58 -7.27 6.02 8.42
CA ALA A 58 -8.23 6.89 9.10
C ALA A 58 -8.94 7.84 8.13
N ASN A 59 -8.21 8.41 7.17
CA ASN A 59 -8.79 9.25 6.12
C ASN A 59 -9.79 8.47 5.25
N ALA A 60 -9.45 7.25 4.84
CA ALA A 60 -10.35 6.42 4.04
C ALA A 60 -11.66 6.07 4.78
N VAL A 61 -11.59 5.81 6.09
CA VAL A 61 -12.78 5.60 6.94
C VAL A 61 -13.59 6.90 7.02
N LEU A 62 -12.96 8.01 7.38
CA LEU A 62 -13.64 9.30 7.53
C LEU A 62 -14.31 9.77 6.23
N ASP A 63 -13.65 9.60 5.08
CA ASP A 63 -14.20 9.97 3.78
C ASP A 63 -15.38 9.09 3.37
N ALA A 64 -15.43 7.83 3.79
CA ALA A 64 -16.60 6.97 3.59
C ALA A 64 -17.82 7.50 4.36
N TYR A 65 -17.63 7.92 5.62
CA TYR A 65 -18.70 8.55 6.42
C TYR A 65 -19.12 9.91 5.86
N ARG A 66 -18.17 10.75 5.42
CA ARG A 66 -18.49 12.01 4.74
C ARG A 66 -19.33 11.78 3.48
N GLN A 67 -18.97 10.78 2.68
CA GLN A 67 -19.72 10.45 1.48
C GLN A 67 -21.12 9.92 1.78
N LEU A 68 -21.28 9.14 2.86
CA LEU A 68 -22.60 8.73 3.35
C LEU A 68 -23.42 9.97 3.71
N PHE A 69 -22.87 10.85 4.54
CA PHE A 69 -23.54 12.05 5.02
C PHE A 69 -23.99 12.95 3.86
N SER A 70 -23.11 13.22 2.89
CA SER A 70 -23.48 14.00 1.69
C SER A 70 -24.60 13.35 0.88
N LYS A 71 -24.67 12.00 0.83
CA LYS A 71 -25.76 11.30 0.14
C LYS A 71 -27.08 11.37 0.89
N VAL A 72 -27.03 11.31 2.23
CA VAL A 72 -28.21 11.47 3.08
C VAL A 72 -28.75 12.90 2.99
N GLU A 73 -27.88 13.91 3.04
CA GLU A 73 -28.25 15.32 2.86
C GLU A 73 -28.89 15.59 1.50
N ALA A 74 -28.33 14.99 0.44
CA ALA A 74 -28.86 15.10 -0.93
C ALA A 74 -30.11 14.24 -1.18
N GLN A 75 -30.59 13.47 -0.20
CA GLN A 75 -31.69 12.50 -0.35
C GLN A 75 -31.45 11.49 -1.50
N ASP A 76 -30.18 11.17 -1.78
CA ASP A 76 -29.72 10.26 -2.83
C ASP A 76 -29.13 8.96 -2.23
N PHE A 77 -29.54 8.64 -1.00
CA PHE A 77 -29.18 7.41 -0.34
C PHE A 77 -30.30 6.37 -0.49
N ASP A 78 -29.97 5.24 -1.10
CA ASP A 78 -30.89 4.13 -1.32
C ASP A 78 -31.03 3.29 -0.04
N LEU A 79 -32.14 3.48 0.68
CA LEU A 79 -32.42 2.84 1.97
C LEU A 79 -32.77 1.35 1.83
N ASP A 80 -33.19 0.90 0.65
CA ASP A 80 -33.51 -0.50 0.37
C ASP A 80 -32.25 -1.37 0.31
N ARG A 81 -31.07 -0.76 0.22
CA ARG A 81 -29.78 -1.47 0.21
C ARG A 81 -29.20 -1.64 1.61
N PRO A 82 -28.40 -2.70 1.84
CA PRO A 82 -27.66 -2.85 3.10
C PRO A 82 -26.64 -1.71 3.28
N LEU A 83 -26.87 -0.86 4.29
CA LEU A 83 -26.06 0.29 4.67
C LEU A 83 -24.64 -0.15 5.02
N VAL A 84 -24.50 -1.20 5.83
CA VAL A 84 -23.21 -1.69 6.30
C VAL A 84 -22.37 -2.18 5.13
N ASN A 85 -22.95 -2.96 4.21
CA ASN A 85 -22.24 -3.43 3.01
C ASN A 85 -21.80 -2.24 2.14
N TRP A 86 -22.67 -1.26 1.93
CA TRP A 86 -22.33 -0.05 1.19
C TRP A 86 -21.16 0.70 1.84
N LEU A 87 -21.14 0.81 3.17
CA LEU A 87 -20.10 1.50 3.93
C LEU A 87 -18.75 0.80 3.81
N PHE A 88 -18.70 -0.52 4.02
CA PHE A 88 -17.47 -1.31 3.86
C PHE A 88 -16.93 -1.24 2.43
N LYS A 89 -17.80 -1.34 1.42
CA LYS A 89 -17.42 -1.24 0.01
C LYS A 89 -16.89 0.14 -0.36
N THR A 90 -17.50 1.19 0.18
CA THR A 90 -17.07 2.57 -0.05
C THR A 90 -15.73 2.82 0.64
N CYS A 91 -15.56 2.38 1.88
CA CYS A 91 -14.31 2.47 2.63
C CYS A 91 -13.16 1.74 1.92
N TRP A 92 -13.40 0.51 1.43
CA TRP A 92 -12.41 -0.24 0.65
C TRP A 92 -11.97 0.53 -0.61
N ARG A 93 -12.92 1.12 -1.35
CA ARG A 93 -12.60 1.92 -2.55
C ARG A 93 -11.78 3.15 -2.21
N ARG A 94 -12.11 3.85 -1.12
CA ARG A 94 -11.32 4.99 -0.63
C ARG A 94 -9.92 4.58 -0.23
N ALA A 95 -9.76 3.48 0.51
CA ALA A 95 -8.45 2.96 0.87
C ALA A 95 -7.63 2.53 -0.37
N ALA A 96 -8.27 1.93 -1.37
CA ALA A 96 -7.62 1.61 -2.64
C ALA A 96 -7.16 2.88 -3.38
N ASP A 97 -7.96 3.95 -3.36
CA ASP A 97 -7.61 5.24 -3.96
C ASP A 97 -6.45 5.91 -3.20
N GLU A 98 -6.51 5.94 -1.87
CA GLU A 98 -5.42 6.46 -1.02
C GLU A 98 -4.14 5.66 -1.22
N ARG A 99 -4.22 4.33 -1.29
CA ARG A 99 -3.07 3.49 -1.65
C ARG A 99 -2.53 3.86 -3.02
N ARG A 100 -3.38 4.05 -4.04
CA ARG A 100 -2.88 4.46 -5.37
C ARG A 100 -2.20 5.82 -5.34
N LYS A 101 -2.70 6.78 -4.56
CA LYS A 101 -2.05 8.09 -4.38
C LYS A 101 -0.73 7.95 -3.65
N TYR A 102 -0.72 7.16 -2.57
CA TYR A 102 0.44 6.88 -1.74
C TYR A 102 1.56 6.22 -2.54
N VAL A 103 1.26 5.14 -3.28
CA VAL A 103 2.20 4.42 -4.14
C VAL A 103 2.76 5.32 -5.25
N ARG A 104 1.96 6.27 -5.76
CA ARG A 104 2.37 7.16 -6.85
C ARG A 104 3.09 8.42 -6.37
N ARG A 105 3.14 8.68 -5.06
CA ARG A 105 3.87 9.85 -4.55
C ARG A 105 5.36 9.55 -4.63
N PRO A 106 6.18 10.46 -5.19
CA PRO A 106 7.62 10.30 -5.07
C PRO A 106 7.98 10.37 -3.59
N LEU A 107 8.56 9.30 -3.06
CA LEU A 107 9.14 9.34 -1.71
C LEU A 107 10.27 10.34 -1.72
N ASN A 108 10.35 11.16 -0.67
CA ASN A 108 11.55 11.94 -0.47
C ASN A 108 12.71 11.02 -0.02
N SER A 109 13.95 11.51 -0.12
CA SER A 109 15.12 10.69 0.20
C SER A 109 15.12 10.15 1.63
N ALA A 110 14.55 10.87 2.61
CA ALA A 110 14.48 10.41 3.99
C ALA A 110 13.46 9.27 4.16
N GLU A 111 12.24 9.43 3.62
CA GLU A 111 11.21 8.39 3.66
C GLU A 111 11.67 7.09 2.97
N LEU A 112 12.35 7.21 1.83
CA LEU A 112 12.92 6.06 1.14
C LEU A 112 13.96 5.33 1.99
N LEU A 113 14.85 6.08 2.65
CA LEU A 113 15.87 5.51 3.53
C LEU A 113 15.26 4.85 4.76
N ASP A 114 14.19 5.41 5.33
CA ASP A 114 13.46 4.79 6.45
C ASP A 114 12.81 3.47 6.01
N CYS A 115 12.18 3.42 4.83
CA CYS A 115 11.63 2.18 4.29
C CYS A 115 12.71 1.11 4.06
N ILE A 116 13.87 1.50 3.52
CA ILE A 116 15.01 0.58 3.35
C ILE A 116 15.55 0.12 4.71
N GLY A 117 15.66 1.04 5.67
CA GLY A 117 16.11 0.75 7.03
C GLY A 117 15.21 -0.29 7.71
N ASN A 118 13.90 -0.09 7.65
CA ASN A 118 12.91 -1.00 8.23
C ASN A 118 12.93 -2.38 7.55
N ASP A 119 13.01 -2.44 6.22
CA ASP A 119 13.07 -3.71 5.47
C ASP A 119 14.36 -4.51 5.75
N LEU A 120 15.46 -3.81 6.07
CA LEU A 120 16.75 -4.42 6.38
C LEU A 120 16.95 -4.68 7.88
N GLU A 121 16.11 -4.12 8.75
CA GLU A 121 16.25 -4.25 10.20
C GLU A 121 16.18 -5.72 10.63
N GLY A 122 17.15 -6.15 11.45
CA GLY A 122 17.24 -7.53 11.94
C GLY A 122 17.62 -8.57 10.88
N THR A 123 17.88 -8.16 9.63
CA THR A 123 18.35 -9.07 8.57
C THR A 123 19.89 -9.15 8.53
N GLU A 124 20.44 -10.29 8.10
CA GLU A 124 21.89 -10.45 7.86
C GLU A 124 22.41 -9.41 6.86
N VAL A 125 21.64 -9.14 5.79
CA VAL A 125 21.96 -8.14 4.77
C VAL A 125 22.05 -6.73 5.37
N GLY A 126 21.14 -6.36 6.28
CA GLY A 126 21.17 -5.08 6.98
C GLY A 126 22.41 -4.95 7.86
N SER A 127 22.79 -6.01 8.58
CA SER A 127 24.01 -6.04 9.40
C SER A 127 25.27 -5.88 8.55
N ASP A 128 25.37 -6.64 7.45
CA ASP A 128 26.48 -6.58 6.49
C ASP A 128 26.62 -5.17 5.88
N TRP A 129 25.50 -4.54 5.53
CA TRP A 129 25.49 -3.19 4.98
C TRP A 129 25.99 -2.15 5.99
N GLN A 130 25.56 -2.24 7.25
CA GLN A 130 26.04 -1.36 8.31
C GLN A 130 27.54 -1.52 8.53
N GLU A 131 28.06 -2.74 8.48
CA GLU A 131 29.49 -3.00 8.60
C GLU A 131 30.29 -2.42 7.42
N LEU A 132 29.80 -2.60 6.19
CA LEU A 132 30.38 -1.96 5.01
C LEU A 132 30.37 -0.43 5.10
N ALA A 133 29.31 0.15 5.65
CA ALA A 133 29.21 1.59 5.85
C ALA A 133 30.23 2.10 6.89
N ARG A 134 30.42 1.39 8.01
CA ARG A 134 31.46 1.70 9.00
C ARG A 134 32.87 1.64 8.42
N GLN A 135 33.10 0.76 7.45
CA GLN A 135 34.37 0.62 6.74
C GLN A 135 34.53 1.57 5.53
N ASP A 136 33.60 2.50 5.31
CA ASP A 136 33.53 3.38 4.12
C ASP A 136 33.54 2.64 2.76
N LYS A 137 33.12 1.36 2.75
CA LYS A 137 33.03 0.49 1.56
C LYS A 137 31.62 0.41 0.98
N ALA A 138 30.62 0.97 1.66
CA ALA A 138 29.23 0.97 1.17
C ALA A 138 29.09 1.69 -0.19
N LYS A 139 29.83 2.79 -0.41
CA LYS A 139 29.84 3.50 -1.69
C LYS A 139 30.39 2.64 -2.83
N GLU A 140 31.50 1.95 -2.59
CA GLU A 140 32.09 1.01 -3.56
C GLU A 140 31.11 -0.11 -3.91
N ALA A 141 30.46 -0.71 -2.91
CA ALA A 141 29.44 -1.74 -3.13
C ALA A 141 28.24 -1.22 -3.95
N ALA A 142 27.77 0.00 -3.66
CA ALA A 142 26.70 0.63 -4.42
C ALA A 142 27.10 0.91 -5.88
N GLU A 143 28.31 1.45 -6.11
CA GLU A 143 28.81 1.70 -7.46
C GLU A 143 28.98 0.43 -8.27
N GLU A 144 29.51 -0.63 -7.65
CA GLU A 144 29.60 -1.94 -8.30
C GLU A 144 28.23 -2.49 -8.68
N PHE A 145 27.23 -2.36 -7.80
CA PHE A 145 25.87 -2.76 -8.12
C PHE A 145 25.30 -1.95 -9.29
N ARG A 146 25.53 -0.63 -9.33
CA ARG A 146 25.14 0.21 -10.48
C ARG A 146 25.82 -0.25 -11.76
N ARG A 147 27.11 -0.56 -11.72
CA ARG A 147 27.84 -1.12 -12.88
C ARG A 147 27.25 -2.46 -13.31
N PHE A 148 26.88 -3.33 -12.38
CA PHE A 148 26.20 -4.58 -12.68
C PHE A 148 24.87 -4.34 -13.42
N LEU A 149 24.03 -3.40 -12.96
CA LEU A 149 22.76 -3.09 -13.62
C LEU A 149 22.97 -2.66 -15.08
N LEU A 150 24.02 -1.88 -15.37
CA LEU A 150 24.36 -1.48 -16.75
C LEU A 150 24.76 -2.65 -17.67
N THR A 151 25.10 -3.82 -17.11
CA THR A 151 25.40 -5.02 -17.91
C THR A 151 24.15 -5.84 -18.26
N LEU A 152 22.98 -5.48 -17.72
CA LEU A 152 21.74 -6.18 -17.98
C LEU A 152 21.23 -5.89 -19.40
N PRO A 153 20.74 -6.92 -20.14
CA PRO A 153 20.01 -6.73 -21.39
C PRO A 153 18.79 -5.82 -21.21
N ASP A 154 18.35 -5.17 -22.29
CA ASP A 154 17.35 -4.11 -22.29
C ASP A 154 16.10 -4.42 -21.44
N VAL A 155 15.40 -5.54 -21.69
CA VAL A 155 14.21 -5.91 -20.93
C VAL A 155 14.51 -6.16 -19.44
N GLN A 156 15.68 -6.73 -19.12
CA GLN A 156 16.10 -6.93 -17.72
C GLN A 156 16.41 -5.61 -17.03
N HIS A 157 17.11 -4.71 -17.72
CA HIS A 157 17.40 -3.37 -17.22
C HIS A 157 16.11 -2.58 -16.96
N GLN A 158 15.18 -2.59 -17.91
CA GLN A 158 13.87 -1.92 -17.78
C GLN A 158 13.07 -2.48 -16.60
N VAL A 159 13.01 -3.81 -16.44
CA VAL A 159 12.33 -4.44 -15.30
C VAL A 159 13.00 -4.03 -13.98
N ALA A 160 14.32 -4.11 -13.88
CA ALA A 160 15.05 -3.72 -12.67
C ALA A 160 14.81 -2.24 -12.31
N GLN A 161 14.78 -1.36 -13.31
CA GLN A 161 14.53 0.07 -13.11
C GLN A 161 13.10 0.33 -12.62
N VAL A 162 12.09 -0.32 -13.23
CA VAL A 162 10.71 -0.18 -12.75
C VAL A 162 10.55 -0.71 -11.33
N GLU A 163 11.16 -1.84 -11.00
CA GLU A 163 11.12 -2.36 -9.62
C GLU A 163 11.80 -1.43 -8.62
N ALA A 164 12.91 -0.80 -9.00
CA ALA A 164 13.60 0.17 -8.16
C ALA A 164 12.76 1.44 -7.95
N ASP A 165 12.12 1.95 -8.99
CA ASP A 165 11.33 3.19 -8.94
C ASP A 165 10.02 3.03 -8.16
N PHE A 166 9.50 1.81 -8.06
CA PHE A 166 8.27 1.52 -7.32
C PHE A 166 8.55 1.11 -5.87
N TYR A 167 9.81 0.95 -5.46
CA TYR A 167 10.14 0.63 -4.07
C TYR A 167 9.60 1.71 -3.11
N PRO A 168 8.99 1.33 -1.97
CA PRO A 168 8.91 -0.01 -1.35
C PRO A 168 7.81 -0.93 -1.91
N ASP A 169 6.86 -0.38 -2.66
CA ASP A 169 5.70 -1.11 -3.17
C ASP A 169 6.06 -1.95 -4.41
N LYS A 170 6.27 -3.25 -4.22
CA LYS A 170 6.64 -4.15 -5.33
C LYS A 170 5.50 -4.26 -6.35
N PRO A 171 5.67 -3.78 -7.59
CA PRO A 171 4.63 -3.87 -8.61
C PRO A 171 4.45 -5.32 -9.06
N ASN A 172 3.21 -5.67 -9.40
CA ASN A 172 2.91 -6.95 -10.05
C ASN A 172 3.42 -6.96 -11.49
N ARG A 173 3.32 -8.10 -12.17
CA ARG A 173 3.95 -8.27 -13.50
C ARG A 173 3.24 -7.44 -14.57
N GLU A 174 1.93 -7.32 -14.45
CA GLU A 174 1.06 -6.57 -15.34
C GLU A 174 1.33 -5.07 -15.22
N GLU A 175 1.49 -4.56 -13.99
CA GLU A 175 1.89 -3.19 -13.68
C GLU A 175 3.27 -2.88 -14.26
N ILE A 176 4.24 -3.80 -14.15
CA ILE A 176 5.56 -3.62 -14.78
C ILE A 176 5.43 -3.55 -16.31
N CYS A 177 4.67 -4.44 -16.93
CA CYS A 177 4.45 -4.40 -18.38
C CYS A 177 3.86 -3.06 -18.84
N GLU A 178 2.86 -2.55 -18.11
CA GLU A 178 2.22 -1.27 -18.40
C GLU A 178 3.20 -0.09 -18.20
N GLU A 179 3.98 -0.12 -17.14
CA GLU A 179 4.96 0.92 -16.85
C GLU A 179 6.09 0.97 -17.88
N ILE A 180 6.63 -0.17 -18.28
CA ILE A 180 7.64 -0.23 -19.35
C ILE A 180 7.06 0.30 -20.66
N TYR A 181 5.81 -0.07 -20.99
CA TYR A 181 5.13 0.45 -22.17
C TYR A 181 4.97 1.98 -22.10
N ARG A 182 4.54 2.51 -20.96
CA ARG A 182 4.39 3.95 -20.72
C ARG A 182 5.70 4.72 -20.94
N ARG A 183 6.83 4.16 -20.54
CA ARG A 183 8.16 4.80 -20.64
C ARG A 183 8.80 4.68 -22.02
N THR A 184 8.61 3.55 -22.69
CA THR A 184 9.41 3.18 -23.87
C THR A 184 8.58 3.03 -25.16
N GLY A 185 7.26 3.00 -25.06
CA GLY A 185 6.36 2.66 -26.17
C GLY A 185 6.38 1.18 -26.56
N LYS A 186 7.21 0.34 -25.92
CA LYS A 186 7.33 -1.10 -26.20
C LYS A 186 6.81 -1.89 -25.02
N ARG A 187 5.84 -2.78 -25.27
CA ARG A 187 5.24 -3.59 -24.22
C ARG A 187 5.86 -4.99 -24.19
N PRO A 188 6.68 -5.34 -23.17
CA PRO A 188 7.08 -6.72 -22.97
C PRO A 188 5.87 -7.55 -22.52
N THR A 189 5.90 -8.84 -22.82
CA THR A 189 4.91 -9.80 -22.31
C THR A 189 5.15 -10.12 -20.84
N VAL A 190 4.10 -10.54 -20.13
CA VAL A 190 4.20 -10.99 -18.73
C VAL A 190 5.22 -12.13 -18.56
N VAL A 191 5.32 -13.02 -19.55
CA VAL A 191 6.30 -14.11 -19.58
C VAL A 191 7.73 -13.57 -19.66
N GLN A 192 7.98 -12.56 -20.49
CA GLN A 192 9.28 -11.89 -20.57
C GLN A 192 9.65 -11.19 -19.26
N VAL A 193 8.71 -10.48 -18.62
CA VAL A 193 8.94 -9.85 -17.30
C VAL A 193 9.25 -10.90 -16.23
N LYS A 194 8.50 -12.00 -16.20
CA LYS A 194 8.75 -13.12 -15.28
C LYS A 194 10.15 -13.72 -15.49
N SER A 195 10.52 -13.98 -16.74
CA SER A 195 11.84 -14.51 -17.09
C SER A 195 12.96 -13.53 -16.76
N ALA A 196 12.75 -12.24 -17.04
CA ALA A 196 13.72 -11.19 -16.74
C ALA A 196 14.01 -11.11 -15.23
N ARG A 197 12.98 -11.09 -14.37
CA ARG A 197 13.14 -11.13 -12.90
C ARG A 197 14.02 -12.30 -12.45
N ALA A 198 13.72 -13.51 -12.92
CA ALA A 198 14.48 -14.70 -12.55
C ALA A 198 15.95 -14.61 -13.01
N GLN A 199 16.18 -14.13 -14.24
CA GLN A 199 17.51 -13.98 -14.81
C GLN A 199 18.34 -12.88 -14.13
N ILE A 200 17.72 -11.77 -13.72
CA ILE A 200 18.38 -10.72 -12.93
C ILE A 200 18.94 -11.31 -11.64
N TRP A 201 18.11 -12.04 -10.89
CA TRP A 201 18.53 -12.68 -9.65
C TRP A 201 19.65 -13.71 -9.85
N GLN A 202 19.54 -14.55 -10.89
CA GLN A 202 20.59 -15.51 -11.22
C GLN A 202 21.91 -14.80 -11.55
N LYS A 203 21.88 -13.76 -12.39
CA LYS A 203 23.07 -12.99 -12.76
C LYS A 203 23.67 -12.25 -11.57
N LEU A 204 22.84 -11.70 -10.69
CA LEU A 204 23.28 -11.03 -9.48
C LEU A 204 24.00 -11.99 -8.54
N ARG A 205 23.45 -13.19 -8.31
CA ARG A 205 24.11 -14.25 -7.53
C ARG A 205 25.48 -14.60 -8.11
N SER A 206 25.55 -14.88 -9.40
CA SER A 206 26.82 -15.20 -10.08
C SER A 206 27.79 -14.01 -10.08
N PHE A 207 27.31 -12.77 -10.07
CA PHE A 207 28.15 -11.59 -9.92
C PHE A 207 28.78 -11.52 -8.52
N VAL A 208 27.97 -11.73 -7.48
CA VAL A 208 28.43 -11.74 -6.08
C VAL A 208 29.41 -12.90 -5.81
N GLU A 209 29.13 -14.10 -6.30
CA GLU A 209 30.03 -15.26 -6.16
C GLU A 209 31.39 -15.02 -6.81
N ARG A 210 31.41 -14.49 -8.05
CA ARG A 210 32.66 -14.13 -8.73
C ARG A 210 33.44 -13.07 -7.96
N ARG A 211 32.76 -12.14 -7.30
CA ARG A 211 33.43 -11.13 -6.46
C ARG A 211 34.07 -11.77 -5.22
N LYS A 212 33.35 -12.65 -4.51
CA LYS A 212 33.90 -13.37 -3.34
C LYS A 212 35.17 -14.13 -3.72
N ASN A 213 35.16 -14.83 -4.85
CA ASN A 213 36.32 -15.59 -5.32
C ASN A 213 37.51 -14.69 -5.72
N ARG A 214 37.28 -13.46 -6.20
CA ARG A 214 38.36 -12.51 -6.54
C ARG A 214 39.03 -11.86 -5.32
N LYS A 215 38.37 -11.83 -4.15
CA LYS A 215 38.94 -11.28 -2.91
C LYS A 215 39.74 -12.31 -2.10
N ASN A 216 39.61 -13.59 -2.42
CA ASN A 216 40.29 -14.71 -1.76
C ASN A 216 41.56 -15.18 -2.50
N VAL A 217 41.93 -14.48 -3.57
CA VAL A 217 43.18 -14.65 -4.33
C VAL A 217 44.02 -13.40 -4.10
#